data_AF-A0A9D5UCU0-F1
#
_entry.id   AF-A0A9D5UCU0-F1
#
_cell.length_a   1.000
_cell.length_b   1.000
_cell.length_c   1.000
_cell.angle_alpha   90.00
_cell.angle_beta   90.00
_cell.angle_gamma   90.00
#
_symmetry.space_group_name_H-M   'P 1'
#
loop_
_entity.id
_entity.type
_entity.pdbx_description
1 polymer ?
#
loop_
_entity_poly.entity_id
_entity_poly.type
_entity_poly.pdbx_seq_one_letter_code
_entity_poly.pdbx_strand_id
1 'polypeptide(L)'
;MGRYEDRWWQGHDHLLRFVAAHGHSRVPVGHRTVPDGFTLGTWVKVQRREHALGTLKDERFRALSEAGFEFEVRRPVKEWQRNVGRLAAFRDEHGHTRVPYYFETADGFGLGTWVGRMRRRRAAGDLTDQQVADLEAAGMDWTAPLTVSKGRSHRAFAEFVAEHGHGQVPDAYRTSDGFDLSGWVARVRREQRAGRLSPAQEDELRDLGLDLPRVPDAQDWDAHLACLTRYVARNGPGISTTFECDDGTRLGHWVASQRAARRAGELSQDRITQLDGIGFVWHVPDGDGRWRRGVELLTRYVEEHGHARVPGDHVAPDGTRLGAWVARRRWEHRHGLLRAERIDQLEALGFEWVASPRAGASRGTDDEAFRAWVGALEAFRAEHEHCRVPAAYRSPDGRRLGAWVAYTRARHAKGLLEPGRVEVLDRVGFVWRVRDNDQLWRQGVDALTRYVEVHGHARVPIRYRCDDGFRLGRWVRSRRSEGVTGRLSPERTAALDALGFVWDPLALAA
;
A
#
# COMPACT_ATOMS: atom_id res chain seq x y z
N MET A 1 33.77 -56.40 -23.28
CA MET A 1 32.86 -55.77 -22.30
C MET A 1 33.29 -54.33 -22.12
N GLY A 2 32.37 -53.38 -22.22
CA GLY A 2 32.71 -51.95 -22.30
C GLY A 2 32.92 -51.34 -20.92
N ARG A 3 33.78 -50.31 -20.80
CA ARG A 3 34.12 -49.59 -19.55
C ARG A 3 32.90 -49.13 -18.70
N TYR A 4 31.72 -49.05 -19.30
CA TYR A 4 30.45 -48.73 -18.63
C TYR A 4 29.86 -49.89 -17.82
N GLU A 5 30.11 -51.12 -18.24
CA GLU A 5 29.63 -52.34 -17.59
C GLU A 5 30.45 -52.63 -16.33
N ASP A 6 31.78 -52.49 -16.43
CA ASP A 6 32.71 -52.65 -15.31
C ASP A 6 32.44 -51.64 -14.18
N ARG A 7 32.13 -50.39 -14.54
CA ARG A 7 31.81 -49.34 -13.57
C ARG A 7 30.48 -49.58 -12.85
N TRP A 8 29.55 -50.31 -13.47
CA TRP A 8 28.29 -50.67 -12.82
C TRP A 8 28.53 -51.73 -11.75
N TRP A 9 29.30 -52.77 -12.07
CA TRP A 9 29.67 -53.82 -11.12
C TRP A 9 30.55 -53.31 -9.98
N GLN A 10 31.42 -52.33 -10.23
CA GLN A 10 32.13 -51.60 -9.18
C GLN A 10 31.14 -50.95 -8.19
N GLY A 11 30.09 -50.29 -8.69
CA GLY A 11 29.05 -49.70 -7.85
C GLY A 11 28.26 -50.72 -7.05
N HIS A 12 28.01 -51.90 -7.63
CA HIS A 12 27.36 -53.03 -6.96
C HIS A 12 28.22 -53.61 -5.82
N ASP A 13 29.52 -53.80 -6.04
CA ASP A 13 30.45 -54.26 -4.99
C ASP A 13 30.55 -53.25 -3.83
N HIS A 14 30.60 -51.95 -4.13
CA HIS A 14 30.54 -50.92 -3.10
C HIS A 14 29.21 -50.92 -2.32
N LEU A 15 28.10 -51.20 -2.99
CA LEU A 15 26.80 -51.34 -2.33
C LEU A 15 26.82 -52.54 -1.38
N LEU A 16 27.35 -53.69 -1.80
CA LEU A 16 27.48 -54.88 -0.94
C LEU A 16 28.30 -54.56 0.32
N ARG A 17 29.44 -53.89 0.17
CA ARG A 17 30.27 -53.44 1.30
C ARG A 17 29.51 -52.47 2.21
N PHE A 18 28.76 -51.54 1.64
CA PHE A 18 27.94 -50.60 2.41
C PHE A 18 26.86 -51.31 3.22
N VAL A 19 26.14 -52.26 2.61
CA VAL A 19 25.09 -53.05 3.26
C VAL A 19 25.69 -53.93 4.36
N ALA A 20 26.83 -54.57 4.13
CA ALA A 20 27.53 -55.34 5.14
C ALA A 20 27.94 -54.49 6.36
N ALA A 21 28.37 -53.24 6.13
CA ALA A 21 28.80 -52.34 7.20
C ALA A 21 27.64 -51.67 7.96
N HIS A 22 26.52 -51.38 7.31
CA HIS A 22 25.43 -50.57 7.88
C HIS A 22 24.11 -51.34 8.08
N GLY A 23 24.04 -52.60 7.63
CA GLY A 23 22.85 -53.45 7.69
C GLY A 23 21.69 -53.00 6.80
N HIS A 24 21.88 -51.99 5.93
CA HIS A 24 20.84 -51.45 5.05
C HIS A 24 21.41 -50.84 3.76
N SER A 25 20.61 -50.72 2.70
CA SER A 25 21.01 -50.13 1.40
C SER A 25 20.75 -48.63 1.26
N ARG A 26 20.43 -47.93 2.36
CA ARG A 26 20.11 -46.49 2.37
C ARG A 26 21.35 -45.60 2.36
N VAL A 27 22.03 -45.57 1.22
CA VAL A 27 23.23 -44.76 1.02
C VAL A 27 22.88 -43.25 0.93
N PRO A 28 23.50 -42.36 1.73
CA PRO A 28 23.32 -40.92 1.63
C PRO A 28 23.75 -40.38 0.25
N VAL A 29 23.04 -39.37 -0.28
CA VAL A 29 23.26 -38.84 -1.64
C VAL A 29 24.69 -38.35 -1.88
N GLY A 30 25.34 -37.80 -0.85
CA GLY A 30 26.73 -37.32 -0.91
C GLY A 30 27.79 -38.37 -0.58
N HIS A 31 27.42 -39.62 -0.29
CA HIS A 31 28.36 -40.64 0.16
C HIS A 31 29.34 -41.02 -0.96
N ARG A 32 30.63 -41.01 -0.60
CA ARG A 32 31.76 -41.43 -1.42
C ARG A 32 32.50 -42.56 -0.72
N THR A 33 32.88 -43.57 -1.47
CA THR A 33 33.68 -44.69 -0.96
C THR A 33 35.13 -44.25 -0.75
N VAL A 34 35.79 -44.90 0.20
CA VAL A 34 37.22 -44.70 0.47
C VAL A 34 37.90 -46.04 0.22
N PRO A 35 39.07 -46.09 -0.45
CA PRO A 35 39.92 -44.97 -0.90
C PRO A 35 39.64 -44.47 -2.33
N ASP A 36 38.81 -45.15 -3.11
CA ASP A 36 38.68 -44.92 -4.55
C ASP A 36 37.72 -43.78 -4.94
N GLY A 37 37.04 -43.15 -3.98
CA GLY A 37 36.26 -41.94 -4.20
C GLY A 37 34.97 -42.14 -5.00
N PHE A 38 34.54 -43.39 -5.19
CA PHE A 38 33.35 -43.73 -5.97
C PHE A 38 32.10 -43.09 -5.35
N THR A 39 31.32 -42.39 -6.17
CA THR A 39 30.11 -41.67 -5.76
C THR A 39 28.92 -42.61 -5.59
N LEU A 40 28.99 -43.51 -4.61
CA LEU A 40 27.97 -44.54 -4.39
C LEU A 40 26.58 -43.93 -4.14
N GLY A 41 26.50 -42.80 -3.42
CA GLY A 41 25.24 -42.10 -3.17
C GLY A 41 24.53 -41.61 -4.43
N THR A 42 25.30 -41.17 -5.44
CA THR A 42 24.74 -40.79 -6.75
C THR A 42 24.42 -42.02 -7.59
N TRP A 43 25.25 -43.07 -7.51
CA TRP A 43 25.06 -44.30 -8.26
C TRP A 43 23.75 -45.03 -7.86
N VAL A 44 23.46 -45.18 -6.56
CA VAL A 44 22.21 -45.81 -6.10
C VAL A 44 20.95 -45.03 -6.50
N LYS A 45 21.05 -43.69 -6.61
CA LYS A 45 19.95 -42.83 -7.09
C LYS A 45 19.63 -43.12 -8.55
N VAL A 46 20.65 -43.35 -9.38
CA VAL A 46 20.48 -43.74 -10.78
C VAL A 46 19.79 -45.10 -10.87
N GLN A 47 20.18 -46.07 -10.04
CA GLN A 47 19.56 -47.41 -10.07
C GLN A 47 18.05 -47.37 -9.72
N ARG A 48 17.67 -46.57 -8.72
CA ARG A 48 16.25 -46.36 -8.38
C ARG A 48 15.47 -45.69 -9.51
N ARG A 49 16.09 -44.73 -10.23
CA ARG A 49 15.48 -44.06 -11.38
C ARG A 49 15.31 -45.00 -12.57
N GLU A 50 16.32 -45.81 -12.90
CA GLU A 50 16.24 -46.78 -14.00
C GLU A 50 15.19 -47.85 -13.72
N HIS A 51 15.07 -48.31 -12.46
CA HIS A 51 13.99 -49.21 -12.06
C HIS A 51 12.60 -48.56 -12.20
N ALA A 52 12.44 -47.32 -11.72
CA ALA A 52 11.17 -46.59 -11.82
C ALA A 52 10.73 -46.30 -13.27
N LEU A 53 11.69 -46.16 -14.19
CA LEU A 53 11.44 -45.96 -15.63
C LEU A 53 11.30 -47.28 -16.40
N GLY A 54 11.45 -48.44 -15.75
CA GLY A 54 11.44 -49.75 -16.40
C GLY A 54 12.62 -49.99 -17.35
N THR A 55 13.70 -49.20 -17.22
CA THR A 55 14.88 -49.27 -18.11
C THR A 55 16.04 -50.05 -17.50
N LEU A 56 15.89 -50.58 -16.28
CA LEU A 56 16.90 -51.39 -15.61
C LEU A 56 16.93 -52.81 -16.17
N LYS A 57 18.10 -53.25 -16.66
CA LYS A 57 18.28 -54.62 -17.18
C LYS A 57 17.98 -55.69 -16.11
N ASP A 58 17.41 -56.81 -16.52
CA ASP A 58 17.03 -57.93 -15.64
C ASP A 58 18.19 -58.46 -14.77
N GLU A 59 19.38 -58.60 -15.35
CA GLU A 59 20.58 -59.05 -14.63
C GLU A 59 20.96 -58.10 -13.48
N ARG A 60 20.84 -56.79 -13.72
CA ARG A 60 21.12 -55.74 -12.73
C ARG A 60 20.05 -55.69 -11.65
N PHE A 61 18.80 -55.89 -12.04
CA PHE A 61 17.68 -56.00 -11.12
C PHE A 61 17.87 -57.18 -10.15
N ARG A 62 18.23 -58.37 -10.67
CA ARG A 62 18.52 -59.55 -9.84
C ARG A 62 19.68 -59.29 -8.88
N ALA A 63 20.81 -58.80 -9.38
CA ALA A 63 22.00 -58.53 -8.55
C ALA A 63 21.74 -57.51 -7.44
N LEU A 64 20.96 -56.45 -7.71
CA LEU A 64 20.56 -55.47 -6.70
C LEU A 64 19.56 -56.08 -5.70
N SER A 65 18.62 -56.91 -6.15
CA SER A 65 17.65 -57.59 -5.28
C SER A 65 18.34 -58.54 -4.31
N GLU A 66 19.32 -59.33 -4.78
CA GLU A 66 20.14 -60.23 -3.95
C GLU A 66 21.00 -59.47 -2.94
N ALA A 67 21.44 -58.25 -3.28
CA ALA A 67 22.15 -57.36 -2.37
C ALA A 67 21.25 -56.70 -1.31
N GLY A 68 19.94 -57.03 -1.26
CA GLY A 68 18.98 -56.41 -0.35
C GLY A 68 18.69 -54.94 -0.70
N PHE A 69 18.84 -54.54 -1.96
CA PHE A 69 18.66 -53.16 -2.38
C PHE A 69 17.19 -52.74 -2.37
N GLU A 70 16.80 -51.92 -1.38
CA GLU A 70 15.53 -51.19 -1.39
C GLU A 70 15.40 -50.25 -2.62
N PHE A 71 14.68 -50.72 -3.66
CA PHE A 71 14.31 -49.93 -4.84
C PHE A 71 13.31 -48.82 -4.51
N GLU A 72 12.36 -49.12 -3.63
CA GLU A 72 11.46 -48.15 -3.03
C GLU A 72 11.95 -47.79 -1.64
N VAL A 73 12.60 -46.63 -1.50
CA VAL A 73 12.84 -46.06 -0.17
C VAL A 73 11.53 -45.44 0.31
N ARG A 74 10.68 -46.26 0.93
CA ARG A 74 9.59 -45.72 1.78
C ARG A 74 10.27 -44.92 2.89
N ARG A 75 10.00 -43.61 2.93
CA ARG A 75 10.46 -42.74 4.03
C ARG A 75 9.98 -43.32 5.38
N PRO A 76 10.77 -43.21 6.46
CA PRO A 76 10.58 -44.05 7.63
C PRO A 76 9.23 -43.78 8.32
N VAL A 77 8.47 -44.85 8.57
CA VAL A 77 7.21 -44.85 9.35
C VAL A 77 7.43 -44.29 10.78
N LYS A 78 8.64 -44.42 11.33
CA LYS A 78 9.02 -43.89 12.65
C LYS A 78 9.10 -42.36 12.71
N GLU A 79 9.47 -41.71 11.61
CA GLU A 79 9.46 -40.24 11.53
C GLU A 79 8.06 -39.71 11.26
N TRP A 80 7.26 -40.46 10.49
CA TRP A 80 5.86 -40.13 10.20
C TRP A 80 5.03 -40.07 11.48
N GLN A 81 4.96 -41.16 12.25
CA GLN A 81 4.16 -41.21 13.47
C GLN A 81 4.65 -40.19 14.51
N ARG A 82 5.96 -39.92 14.58
CA ARG A 82 6.49 -38.86 15.46
C ARG A 82 6.02 -37.46 15.04
N ASN A 83 5.97 -37.17 13.74
CA ASN A 83 5.48 -35.87 13.25
C ASN A 83 3.97 -35.73 13.42
N VAL A 84 3.20 -36.81 13.21
CA VAL A 84 1.77 -36.87 13.52
C VAL A 84 1.53 -36.66 15.01
N GLY A 85 2.35 -37.27 15.88
CA GLY A 85 2.33 -37.05 17.32
C GLY A 85 2.63 -35.61 17.73
N ARG A 86 3.56 -34.92 17.05
CA ARG A 86 3.81 -33.48 17.27
C ARG A 86 2.60 -32.62 16.91
N LEU A 87 1.87 -32.98 15.85
CA LEU A 87 0.63 -32.29 15.49
C LEU A 87 -0.48 -32.54 16.53
N ALA A 88 -0.59 -33.77 17.03
CA ALA A 88 -1.53 -34.10 18.11
C ALA A 88 -1.19 -33.34 19.40
N ALA A 89 0.08 -33.28 19.80
CA ALA A 89 0.52 -32.51 20.96
C ALA A 89 0.20 -31.02 20.82
N PHE A 90 0.43 -30.44 19.63
CA PHE A 90 0.06 -29.06 19.35
C PHE A 90 -1.45 -28.82 19.49
N ARG A 91 -2.28 -29.76 19.02
CA ARG A 91 -3.73 -29.69 19.20
C ARG A 91 -4.13 -29.78 20.66
N ASP A 92 -3.52 -30.68 21.43
CA ASP A 92 -3.84 -30.86 22.84
C ASP A 92 -3.46 -29.62 23.66
N GLU A 93 -2.40 -28.90 23.28
CA GLU A 93 -1.97 -27.66 23.90
C GLU A 93 -2.82 -26.44 23.49
N HIS A 94 -3.21 -26.33 22.21
CA HIS A 94 -3.82 -25.13 21.64
C HIS A 94 -5.30 -25.28 21.24
N GLY A 95 -5.89 -26.47 21.43
CA GLY A 95 -7.29 -26.78 21.06
C GLY A 95 -7.56 -26.88 19.55
N HIS A 96 -6.55 -26.71 18.69
CA HIS A 96 -6.68 -26.74 17.23
C HIS A 96 -5.41 -27.19 16.51
N THR A 97 -5.49 -27.62 15.25
CA THR A 97 -4.32 -28.01 14.41
C THR A 97 -3.87 -26.95 13.41
N ARG A 98 -4.25 -25.67 13.59
CA ARG A 98 -3.85 -24.57 12.70
C ARG A 98 -2.44 -24.07 13.04
N VAL A 99 -1.45 -24.91 12.72
CA VAL A 99 -0.05 -24.64 13.06
C VAL A 99 0.51 -23.46 12.23
N PRO A 100 1.03 -22.38 12.84
CA PRO A 100 1.67 -21.28 12.12
C PRO A 100 2.87 -21.73 11.29
N TYR A 101 3.11 -21.14 10.11
CA TYR A 101 4.13 -21.60 9.16
C TYR A 101 5.55 -21.74 9.76
N TYR A 102 5.97 -20.80 10.61
CA TYR A 102 7.28 -20.80 11.28
C TYR A 102 7.26 -21.42 12.68
N PHE A 103 6.20 -22.13 13.04
CA PHE A 103 6.15 -22.79 14.34
C PHE A 103 7.15 -23.95 14.38
N GLU A 104 8.02 -23.89 15.37
CA GLU A 104 9.01 -24.91 15.70
C GLU A 104 8.67 -25.50 17.06
N THR A 105 8.71 -26.82 17.14
CA THR A 105 8.56 -27.56 18.40
C THR A 105 9.83 -27.40 19.25
N ALA A 106 9.75 -27.69 20.55
CA ALA A 106 10.86 -27.51 21.50
C ALA A 106 12.15 -28.26 21.12
N ASP A 107 12.05 -29.32 20.31
CA ASP A 107 13.19 -30.08 19.78
C ASP A 107 13.73 -29.54 18.44
N GLY A 108 13.29 -28.33 18.03
CA GLY A 108 13.73 -27.66 16.81
C GLY A 108 13.06 -28.14 15.52
N PHE A 109 12.01 -28.98 15.61
CA PHE A 109 11.31 -29.44 14.42
C PHE A 109 10.27 -28.41 13.94
N GLY A 110 10.42 -27.95 12.69
CA GLY A 110 9.53 -26.99 12.03
C GLY A 110 8.17 -27.56 11.63
N LEU A 111 7.32 -27.82 12.63
CA LEU A 111 5.99 -28.42 12.47
C LEU A 111 5.09 -27.62 11.52
N GLY A 112 5.16 -26.28 11.55
CA GLY A 112 4.40 -25.42 10.62
C GLY A 112 4.69 -25.69 9.14
N THR A 113 5.98 -25.77 8.80
CA THR A 113 6.43 -26.06 7.44
C THR A 113 6.07 -27.49 7.01
N TRP A 114 6.04 -28.42 7.96
CA TRP A 114 5.68 -29.81 7.71
C TRP A 114 4.18 -29.98 7.46
N VAL A 115 3.31 -29.38 8.29
CA VAL A 115 1.84 -29.36 8.09
C VAL A 115 1.49 -28.74 6.74
N GLY A 116 2.08 -27.60 6.39
CA GLY A 116 1.87 -26.96 5.08
C GLY A 116 2.35 -27.80 3.89
N ARG A 117 3.31 -28.71 4.10
CA ARG A 117 3.73 -29.70 3.09
C ARG A 117 2.70 -30.83 2.96
N MET A 118 2.11 -31.30 4.06
CA MET A 118 1.10 -32.37 4.03
C MET A 118 -0.18 -31.92 3.31
N ARG A 119 -0.66 -30.69 3.55
CA ARG A 119 -1.83 -30.13 2.84
C ARG A 119 -1.63 -30.11 1.32
N ARG A 120 -0.45 -29.66 0.86
CA ARG A 120 -0.11 -29.65 -0.58
C ARG A 120 -0.07 -31.06 -1.17
N ARG A 121 0.50 -32.02 -0.45
CA ARG A 121 0.53 -33.42 -0.89
C ARG A 121 -0.87 -34.04 -0.95
N ARG A 122 -1.78 -33.71 -0.03
CA ARG A 122 -3.18 -34.16 -0.14
C ARG A 122 -3.85 -33.58 -1.38
N ALA A 123 -3.70 -32.28 -1.64
CA ALA A 123 -4.28 -31.62 -2.80
C ALA A 123 -3.73 -32.18 -4.14
N ALA A 124 -2.47 -32.63 -4.14
CA ALA A 124 -1.85 -33.27 -5.29
C ALA A 124 -2.19 -34.78 -5.44
N GLY A 125 -2.89 -35.39 -4.48
CA GLY A 125 -3.14 -36.83 -4.47
C GLY A 125 -1.92 -37.69 -4.08
N ASP A 126 -0.88 -37.09 -3.49
CA ASP A 126 0.40 -37.72 -3.16
C ASP A 126 0.45 -38.39 -1.77
N LEU A 127 -0.68 -38.44 -1.04
CA LEU A 127 -0.80 -39.10 0.25
C LEU A 127 -1.59 -40.40 0.11
N THR A 128 -1.13 -41.46 0.77
CA THR A 128 -1.87 -42.73 0.85
C THR A 128 -3.06 -42.59 1.81
N ASP A 129 -4.10 -43.41 1.64
CA ASP A 129 -5.27 -43.41 2.52
C ASP A 129 -4.91 -43.57 4.01
N GLN A 130 -3.95 -44.43 4.33
CA GLN A 130 -3.47 -44.60 5.72
C GLN A 130 -2.83 -43.33 6.28
N GLN A 131 -2.10 -42.55 5.47
CA GLN A 131 -1.49 -41.29 5.89
C GLN A 131 -2.54 -40.19 6.09
N VAL A 132 -3.61 -40.20 5.29
CA VAL A 132 -4.73 -39.29 5.48
C VAL A 132 -5.45 -39.64 6.78
N ALA A 133 -5.73 -40.93 7.03
CA ALA A 133 -6.35 -41.42 8.26
C ALA A 133 -5.53 -41.09 9.51
N ASP A 134 -4.20 -41.27 9.47
CA ASP A 134 -3.31 -40.94 10.60
C ASP A 134 -3.36 -39.44 10.94
N LEU A 135 -3.40 -38.57 9.92
CA LEU A 135 -3.49 -37.12 10.09
C LEU A 135 -4.88 -36.68 10.57
N GLU A 136 -5.95 -37.29 10.06
CA GLU A 136 -7.32 -37.06 10.51
C GLU A 136 -7.54 -37.50 11.96
N ALA A 137 -6.94 -38.63 12.37
CA ALA A 137 -6.90 -39.06 13.77
C ALA A 137 -6.14 -38.07 14.66
N ALA A 138 -5.11 -37.41 14.12
CA ALA A 138 -4.44 -36.28 14.78
C ALA A 138 -5.24 -34.96 14.71
N GLY A 139 -6.45 -34.96 14.16
CA GLY A 139 -7.32 -33.80 14.08
C GLY A 139 -6.91 -32.80 12.99
N MET A 140 -6.13 -33.23 11.99
CA MET A 140 -5.59 -32.38 10.94
C MET A 140 -6.69 -31.60 10.22
N ASP A 141 -6.68 -30.28 10.42
CA ASP A 141 -7.42 -29.34 9.60
C ASP A 141 -6.76 -29.22 8.21
N TRP A 142 -7.53 -29.57 7.19
CA TRP A 142 -7.11 -29.59 5.80
C TRP A 142 -7.38 -28.29 5.04
N THR A 143 -8.03 -27.31 5.68
CA THR A 143 -8.18 -25.97 5.12
C THR A 143 -6.80 -25.34 4.88
N ALA A 144 -6.67 -24.54 3.80
CA ALA A 144 -5.39 -24.16 3.20
C ALA A 144 -4.37 -23.50 4.19
N PRO A 145 -3.04 -23.64 3.98
CA PRO A 145 -2.05 -23.03 4.86
C PRO A 145 -1.78 -21.54 4.55
N LEU A 146 -1.61 -20.74 5.61
CA LEU A 146 -1.01 -19.40 5.62
C LEU A 146 0.38 -19.41 4.95
N THR A 147 0.49 -18.89 3.73
CA THR A 147 1.76 -18.88 2.97
C THR A 147 2.76 -17.82 3.47
N VAL A 148 4.00 -18.27 3.72
CA VAL A 148 5.37 -17.69 3.77
C VAL A 148 5.62 -16.18 4.01
N SER A 149 4.73 -15.24 3.70
CA SER A 149 4.87 -13.81 4.06
C SER A 149 4.14 -13.45 5.37
N LYS A 150 3.45 -14.44 5.94
CA LYS A 150 2.34 -14.29 6.88
C LYS A 150 2.67 -14.65 8.33
N GLY A 151 3.75 -15.39 8.60
CA GLY A 151 3.89 -16.12 9.87
C GLY A 151 4.03 -15.29 11.15
N ARG A 152 4.78 -14.17 11.15
CA ARG A 152 4.92 -13.33 12.37
C ARG A 152 3.62 -12.62 12.74
N SER A 153 2.95 -12.06 11.74
CA SER A 153 1.78 -11.22 11.98
C SER A 153 0.53 -12.02 12.35
N HIS A 154 0.31 -13.18 11.73
CA HIS A 154 -0.79 -14.07 12.12
C HIS A 154 -0.52 -14.75 13.46
N ARG A 155 0.74 -15.07 13.78
CA ARG A 155 1.12 -15.57 15.11
C ARG A 155 0.84 -14.53 16.19
N ALA A 156 1.34 -13.31 16.00
CA ALA A 156 1.10 -12.19 16.92
C ALA A 156 -0.40 -11.92 17.12
N PHE A 157 -1.19 -12.02 16.05
CA PHE A 157 -2.63 -11.87 16.13
C PHE A 157 -3.33 -13.04 16.84
N ALA A 158 -2.93 -14.27 16.56
CA ALA A 158 -3.46 -15.46 17.22
C ALA A 158 -3.16 -15.46 18.73
N GLU A 159 -1.94 -15.08 19.12
CA GLU A 159 -1.53 -14.90 20.51
C GLU A 159 -2.39 -13.82 21.19
N PHE A 160 -2.62 -12.69 20.52
CA PHE A 160 -3.51 -11.64 21.02
C PHE A 160 -4.95 -12.13 21.26
N VAL A 161 -5.52 -12.86 20.29
CA VAL A 161 -6.88 -13.42 20.40
C VAL A 161 -6.97 -14.47 21.51
N ALA A 162 -5.96 -15.30 21.68
CA ALA A 162 -5.90 -16.28 22.77
C ALA A 162 -5.83 -15.61 24.16
N GLU A 163 -5.10 -14.49 24.27
CA GLU A 163 -4.96 -13.74 25.53
C GLU A 163 -6.22 -12.92 25.88
N HIS A 164 -6.86 -12.31 24.88
CA HIS A 164 -7.94 -11.33 25.10
C HIS A 164 -9.35 -11.87 24.78
N GLY A 165 -9.45 -13.07 24.19
CA GLY A 165 -10.73 -13.70 23.82
C GLY A 165 -11.46 -13.04 22.64
N HIS A 166 -10.86 -12.04 21.98
CA HIS A 166 -11.45 -11.34 20.84
C HIS A 166 -10.39 -10.77 19.89
N GLY A 167 -10.76 -10.52 18.62
CA GLY A 167 -9.86 -9.96 17.59
C GLY A 167 -9.74 -8.43 17.54
N GLN A 168 -10.31 -7.71 18.51
CA GLN A 168 -10.27 -6.24 18.55
C GLN A 168 -8.93 -5.73 19.09
N VAL A 169 -7.96 -5.52 18.21
CA VAL A 169 -6.64 -4.99 18.55
C VAL A 169 -6.72 -3.48 18.82
N PRO A 170 -6.28 -2.98 20.00
CA PRO A 170 -6.26 -1.55 20.31
C PRO A 170 -5.38 -0.73 19.35
N ASP A 171 -5.69 0.56 19.23
CA ASP A 171 -4.86 1.50 18.46
C ASP A 171 -3.44 1.57 19.03
N ALA A 172 -2.45 1.61 18.14
CA ALA A 172 -1.02 1.61 18.46
C ALA A 172 -0.53 0.38 19.28
N TYR A 173 -1.32 -0.70 19.35
CA TYR A 173 -0.93 -1.92 20.05
C TYR A 173 0.32 -2.55 19.43
N ARG A 174 1.29 -2.83 20.31
CA ARG A 174 2.53 -3.55 19.99
C ARG A 174 2.63 -4.79 20.87
N THR A 175 3.05 -5.89 20.28
CA THR A 175 3.40 -7.11 21.02
C THR A 175 4.63 -6.88 21.89
N SER A 176 4.88 -7.81 22.82
CA SER A 176 6.05 -7.81 23.70
C SER A 176 7.39 -7.83 22.95
N ASP A 177 7.44 -8.37 21.73
CA ASP A 177 8.61 -8.37 20.83
C ASP A 177 8.65 -7.15 19.87
N GLY A 178 7.80 -6.14 20.10
CA GLY A 178 7.79 -4.87 19.38
C GLY A 178 7.12 -4.87 18.01
N PHE A 179 6.43 -5.95 17.62
CA PHE A 179 5.63 -6.00 16.39
C PHE A 179 4.44 -5.04 16.47
N ASP A 180 4.24 -4.22 15.43
CA ASP A 180 3.06 -3.37 15.31
C ASP A 180 1.86 -4.15 14.78
N LEU A 181 1.10 -4.73 15.70
CA LEU A 181 -0.08 -5.53 15.39
C LEU A 181 -1.23 -4.64 14.89
N SER A 182 -1.40 -3.45 15.47
CA SER A 182 -2.43 -2.48 15.07
C SER A 182 -2.24 -1.99 13.62
N GLY A 183 -1.00 -1.65 13.23
CA GLY A 183 -0.65 -1.27 11.88
C GLY A 183 -0.79 -2.40 10.87
N TRP A 184 -0.55 -3.65 11.29
CA TRP A 184 -0.81 -4.82 10.47
C TRP A 184 -2.31 -5.04 10.21
N VAL A 185 -3.16 -5.00 11.25
CA VAL A 185 -4.62 -5.10 11.08
C VAL A 185 -5.15 -4.02 10.13
N ALA A 186 -4.69 -2.78 10.29
CA ALA A 186 -5.06 -1.67 9.41
C ALA A 186 -4.63 -1.90 7.95
N ARG A 187 -3.45 -2.50 7.74
CA ARG A 187 -2.97 -2.87 6.40
C ARG A 187 -3.84 -3.96 5.78
N VAL A 188 -4.15 -5.01 6.52
CA VAL A 188 -5.00 -6.13 6.05
C VAL A 188 -6.38 -5.62 5.61
N ARG A 189 -7.03 -4.79 6.43
CA ARG A 189 -8.32 -4.16 6.08
C ARG A 189 -8.24 -3.25 4.85
N ARG A 190 -7.09 -2.63 4.58
CA ARG A 190 -6.89 -1.82 3.35
C ARG A 190 -6.73 -2.70 2.11
N GLU A 191 -6.01 -3.81 2.20
CA GLU A 191 -5.83 -4.75 1.08
C GLU A 191 -7.13 -5.47 0.73
N GLN A 192 -7.95 -5.79 1.74
CA GLN A 192 -9.32 -6.31 1.56
C GLN A 192 -10.17 -5.34 0.74
N ARG A 193 -10.24 -4.06 1.16
CA ARG A 193 -10.99 -3.00 0.46
C ARG A 193 -10.51 -2.73 -0.96
N ALA A 194 -9.24 -3.00 -1.24
CA ALA A 194 -8.68 -2.85 -2.58
C ALA A 194 -8.96 -4.06 -3.49
N GLY A 195 -9.70 -5.07 -3.01
CA GLY A 195 -9.96 -6.32 -3.75
C GLY A 195 -8.68 -7.13 -3.98
N ARG A 196 -7.63 -6.92 -3.16
CA ARG A 196 -6.33 -7.58 -3.31
C ARG A 196 -6.17 -8.81 -2.44
N LEU A 197 -7.14 -9.07 -1.55
CA LEU A 197 -7.26 -10.34 -0.82
C LEU A 197 -8.13 -11.31 -1.62
N SER A 198 -7.70 -12.56 -1.74
CA SER A 198 -8.55 -13.62 -2.28
C SER A 198 -9.57 -14.08 -1.23
N PRO A 199 -10.72 -14.65 -1.63
CA PRO A 199 -11.72 -15.17 -0.68
C PRO A 199 -11.13 -16.12 0.37
N ALA A 200 -10.24 -17.02 -0.06
CA ALA A 200 -9.54 -17.93 0.84
C ALA A 200 -8.64 -17.21 1.87
N GLN A 201 -8.10 -16.04 1.56
CA GLN A 201 -7.31 -15.24 2.49
C GLN A 201 -8.19 -14.51 3.51
N GLU A 202 -9.40 -14.10 3.12
CA GLU A 202 -10.37 -13.50 4.04
C GLU A 202 -10.93 -14.51 5.02
N ASP A 203 -11.26 -15.72 4.54
CA ASP A 203 -11.74 -16.82 5.39
C ASP A 203 -10.68 -17.25 6.41
N GLU A 204 -9.44 -17.34 5.98
CA GLU A 204 -8.29 -17.65 6.85
C GLU A 204 -8.07 -16.61 7.96
N LEU A 205 -8.29 -15.33 7.67
CA LEU A 205 -8.18 -14.26 8.67
C LEU A 205 -9.38 -14.28 9.64
N ARG A 206 -10.56 -14.64 9.15
CA ARG A 206 -11.76 -14.81 9.97
C ARG A 206 -11.64 -15.99 10.92
N ASP A 207 -11.05 -17.09 10.47
CA ASP A 207 -10.75 -18.27 11.29
C ASP A 207 -9.77 -17.99 12.43
N LEU A 208 -8.95 -16.94 12.30
CA LEU A 208 -8.07 -16.44 13.36
C LEU A 208 -8.78 -15.49 14.34
N GLY A 209 -10.08 -15.23 14.15
CA GLY A 209 -10.85 -14.30 14.97
C GLY A 209 -10.72 -12.84 14.53
N LEU A 210 -10.09 -12.55 13.38
CA LEU A 210 -10.09 -11.19 12.83
C LEU A 210 -11.43 -10.97 12.15
N ASP A 211 -12.26 -10.13 12.76
CA ASP A 211 -13.50 -9.68 12.13
C ASP A 211 -13.15 -8.82 10.91
N LEU A 212 -13.20 -9.49 9.76
CA LEU A 212 -13.19 -8.91 8.43
C LEU A 212 -14.63 -8.93 7.95
N PRO A 213 -15.39 -7.84 8.19
CA PRO A 213 -16.68 -7.70 7.55
C PRO A 213 -16.45 -7.91 6.05
N ARG A 214 -17.25 -8.78 5.43
CA ARG A 214 -17.36 -8.82 3.97
C ARG A 214 -17.61 -7.38 3.59
N VAL A 215 -16.70 -6.74 2.83
CA VAL A 215 -16.97 -5.40 2.31
C VAL A 215 -18.28 -5.59 1.56
N PRO A 216 -19.41 -5.08 2.06
CA PRO A 216 -20.64 -5.28 1.34
C PRO A 216 -20.42 -4.45 0.08
N ASP A 217 -20.56 -5.11 -1.08
CA ASP A 217 -20.73 -4.35 -2.30
C ASP A 217 -21.81 -3.29 -2.00
N ALA A 218 -21.79 -2.17 -2.72
CA ALA A 218 -22.83 -1.14 -2.61
C ALA A 218 -24.26 -1.69 -2.82
N GLN A 219 -24.38 -2.98 -3.17
CA GLN A 219 -25.57 -3.79 -3.40
C GLN A 219 -26.12 -4.57 -2.19
N ASP A 220 -25.39 -4.75 -1.07
CA ASP A 220 -25.88 -5.58 0.05
C ASP A 220 -26.80 -4.80 1.01
N TRP A 221 -28.09 -4.80 0.70
CA TRP A 221 -29.12 -4.00 1.36
C TRP A 221 -29.30 -4.33 2.85
N ASP A 222 -29.33 -5.61 3.22
CA ASP A 222 -29.67 -6.04 4.59
C ASP A 222 -28.57 -5.68 5.59
N ALA A 223 -27.30 -5.78 5.18
CA ALA A 223 -26.16 -5.38 6.00
C ALA A 223 -26.16 -3.87 6.31
N HIS A 224 -26.44 -3.04 5.29
CA HIS A 224 -26.51 -1.60 5.46
C HIS A 224 -27.72 -1.17 6.30
N LEU A 225 -28.88 -1.81 6.09
CA LEU A 225 -30.07 -1.59 6.90
C LEU A 225 -29.81 -1.96 8.37
N ALA A 226 -29.15 -3.08 8.64
CA ALA A 226 -28.77 -3.48 9.99
C ALA A 226 -27.77 -2.49 10.63
N CYS A 227 -26.76 -1.99 9.91
CA CYS A 227 -25.88 -0.95 10.47
C CYS A 227 -26.65 0.34 10.77
N LEU A 228 -27.53 0.78 9.85
CA LEU A 228 -28.35 1.96 10.03
C LEU A 228 -29.29 1.84 11.23
N THR A 229 -29.94 0.70 11.41
CA THR A 229 -30.80 0.42 12.57
C THR A 229 -30.03 0.60 13.89
N ARG A 230 -28.83 0.01 13.99
CA ARG A 230 -27.97 0.17 15.17
C ARG A 230 -27.55 1.62 15.38
N TYR A 231 -27.23 2.33 14.29
CA TYR A 231 -26.85 3.74 14.34
C TYR A 231 -28.00 4.60 14.85
N VAL A 232 -29.20 4.47 14.28
CA VAL A 232 -30.38 5.27 14.64
C VAL A 232 -30.80 5.01 16.08
N ALA A 233 -30.74 3.76 16.54
CA ALA A 233 -31.03 3.43 17.94
C ALA A 233 -30.06 4.11 18.94
N ARG A 234 -28.80 4.33 18.55
CA ARG A 234 -27.77 4.92 19.43
C ARG A 234 -27.65 6.44 19.30
N ASN A 235 -27.87 6.99 18.11
CA ASN A 235 -27.51 8.37 17.76
C ASN A 235 -28.71 9.20 17.26
N GLY A 236 -29.89 8.59 17.13
CA GLY A 236 -31.04 9.19 16.46
C GLY A 236 -30.94 9.15 14.93
N PRO A 237 -31.95 9.67 14.22
CA PRO A 237 -32.11 9.47 12.76
C PRO A 237 -31.15 10.28 11.88
N GLY A 238 -30.36 11.18 12.48
CA GLY A 238 -29.50 12.11 11.76
C GLY A 238 -28.11 11.54 11.48
N ILE A 239 -27.91 10.98 10.28
CA ILE A 239 -26.61 10.42 9.86
C ILE A 239 -25.84 11.37 8.93
N SER A 240 -24.55 11.58 9.23
CA SER A 240 -23.65 12.34 8.36
C SER A 240 -23.37 11.57 7.06
N THR A 241 -23.31 12.25 5.92
CA THR A 241 -22.96 11.63 4.63
C THR A 241 -21.54 11.06 4.60
N THR A 242 -20.68 11.46 5.53
CA THR A 242 -19.32 10.93 5.69
C THR A 242 -19.18 9.95 6.84
N PHE A 243 -20.28 9.55 7.48
CA PHE A 243 -20.24 8.59 8.58
C PHE A 243 -19.83 7.22 8.06
N GLU A 244 -18.82 6.63 8.71
CA GLU A 244 -18.34 5.28 8.49
C GLU A 244 -18.68 4.44 9.74
N CYS A 245 -19.31 3.28 9.54
CA CYS A 245 -19.57 2.30 10.59
C CYS A 245 -18.24 1.66 11.07
N ASP A 246 -18.23 1.02 12.23
CA ASP A 246 -17.06 0.29 12.77
C ASP A 246 -16.58 -0.86 11.84
N ASP A 247 -17.49 -1.33 10.97
CA ASP A 247 -17.23 -2.31 9.91
C ASP A 247 -16.64 -1.68 8.62
N GLY A 248 -16.39 -0.36 8.61
CA GLY A 248 -15.83 0.39 7.49
C GLY A 248 -16.82 0.75 6.39
N THR A 249 -18.10 0.42 6.56
CA THR A 249 -19.17 0.79 5.63
C THR A 249 -19.36 2.30 5.63
N ARG A 250 -19.29 2.94 4.45
CA ARG A 250 -19.63 4.36 4.26
C ARG A 250 -21.14 4.54 4.31
N LEU A 251 -21.72 4.27 5.46
CA LEU A 251 -23.16 4.31 5.69
C LEU A 251 -23.76 5.67 5.31
N GLY A 252 -23.00 6.75 5.50
CA GLY A 252 -23.38 8.07 5.02
C GLY A 252 -23.53 8.21 3.50
N HIS A 253 -22.66 7.58 2.71
CA HIS A 253 -22.76 7.55 1.24
C HIS A 253 -23.92 6.64 0.80
N TRP A 254 -24.09 5.49 1.43
CA TRP A 254 -25.18 4.58 1.12
C TRP A 254 -26.55 5.19 1.43
N VAL A 255 -26.68 5.91 2.55
CA VAL A 255 -27.89 6.68 2.86
C VAL A 255 -28.16 7.78 1.83
N ALA A 256 -27.11 8.45 1.35
CA ALA A 256 -27.25 9.45 0.29
C ALA A 256 -27.70 8.83 -1.05
N SER A 257 -27.21 7.64 -1.40
CA SER A 257 -27.65 6.93 -2.60
C SER A 257 -29.11 6.47 -2.50
N GLN A 258 -29.59 6.03 -1.33
CA GLN A 258 -31.00 5.64 -1.17
C GLN A 258 -31.95 6.85 -1.31
N ARG A 259 -31.56 8.02 -0.81
CA ARG A 259 -32.31 9.28 -1.00
C ARG A 259 -32.32 9.73 -2.46
N ALA A 260 -31.22 9.50 -3.20
CA ALA A 260 -31.15 9.78 -4.62
C ALA A 260 -32.04 8.81 -5.43
N ALA A 261 -31.96 7.51 -5.15
CA ALA A 261 -32.78 6.48 -5.80
C ALA A 261 -34.28 6.70 -5.57
N ARG A 262 -34.70 7.11 -4.36
CA ARG A 262 -36.12 7.46 -4.10
C ARG A 262 -36.58 8.68 -4.92
N ARG A 263 -35.74 9.71 -5.08
CA ARG A 263 -36.06 10.89 -5.90
C ARG A 263 -36.12 10.56 -7.39
N ALA A 264 -35.29 9.63 -7.84
CA ALA A 264 -35.28 9.13 -9.20
C ALA A 264 -36.43 8.14 -9.50
N GLY A 265 -37.19 7.72 -8.47
CA GLY A 265 -38.24 6.70 -8.61
C GLY A 265 -37.71 5.27 -8.79
N GLU A 266 -36.43 5.04 -8.50
CA GLU A 266 -35.72 3.77 -8.73
C GLU A 266 -35.72 2.85 -7.49
N LEU A 267 -36.26 3.31 -6.37
CA LEU A 267 -36.28 2.56 -5.11
C LEU A 267 -37.61 1.82 -4.93
N SER A 268 -37.55 0.52 -4.64
CA SER A 268 -38.75 -0.31 -4.46
C SER A 268 -39.55 0.05 -3.19
N GLN A 269 -40.85 -0.23 -3.21
CA GLN A 269 -41.75 0.09 -2.10
C GLN A 269 -41.40 -0.68 -0.80
N ASP A 270 -40.92 -1.91 -0.91
CA ASP A 270 -40.47 -2.71 0.25
C ASP A 270 -39.27 -2.07 0.94
N ARG A 271 -38.31 -1.57 0.15
CA ARG A 271 -37.14 -0.86 0.64
C ARG A 271 -37.50 0.46 1.31
N ILE A 272 -38.51 1.15 0.78
CA ILE A 272 -39.05 2.36 1.40
C ILE A 272 -39.65 2.02 2.78
N THR A 273 -40.47 0.97 2.84
CA THR A 273 -41.14 0.51 4.05
C THR A 273 -40.15 0.10 5.14
N GLN A 274 -39.07 -0.61 4.76
CA GLN A 274 -38.02 -1.02 5.70
C GLN A 274 -37.27 0.16 6.31
N LEU A 275 -36.97 1.19 5.51
CA LEU A 275 -36.35 2.42 6.00
C LEU A 275 -37.32 3.25 6.86
N ASP A 276 -38.58 3.38 6.45
CA ASP A 276 -39.61 4.04 7.27
C ASP A 276 -39.77 3.36 8.64
N GLY A 277 -39.72 2.02 8.69
CA GLY A 277 -39.83 1.22 9.91
C GLY A 277 -38.75 1.49 10.96
N ILE A 278 -37.59 2.01 10.57
CA ILE A 278 -36.50 2.37 11.49
C ILE A 278 -36.47 3.88 11.80
N GLY A 279 -37.50 4.63 11.41
CA GLY A 279 -37.56 6.08 11.57
C GLY A 279 -36.61 6.83 10.63
N PHE A 280 -36.31 6.26 9.45
CA PHE A 280 -35.39 6.87 8.50
C PHE A 280 -35.95 8.18 7.94
N VAL A 281 -35.12 9.22 8.02
CA VAL A 281 -35.48 10.55 7.54
C VAL A 281 -35.03 10.69 6.09
N TRP A 282 -36.00 10.58 5.18
CA TRP A 282 -35.82 10.69 3.73
C TRP A 282 -35.51 12.09 3.26
N HIS A 283 -36.27 13.03 3.82
CA HIS A 283 -35.99 14.44 3.75
C HIS A 283 -35.40 14.79 5.09
N VAL A 284 -34.08 14.72 5.18
CA VAL A 284 -33.44 15.55 6.20
C VAL A 284 -33.72 16.95 5.69
N PRO A 285 -34.45 17.80 6.44
CA PRO A 285 -34.27 19.23 6.25
C PRO A 285 -32.80 19.41 6.57
N ASP A 286 -31.96 19.38 5.54
CA ASP A 286 -30.56 19.01 5.70
C ASP A 286 -29.88 20.02 6.64
N GLY A 287 -28.62 19.81 6.94
CA GLY A 287 -27.76 20.81 7.56
C GLY A 287 -27.91 22.24 7.02
N ASP A 288 -28.62 22.49 5.92
CA ASP A 288 -29.21 23.75 5.45
C ASP A 288 -29.96 24.58 6.50
N GLY A 289 -30.63 24.01 7.52
CA GLY A 289 -31.22 24.86 8.58
C GLY A 289 -30.15 25.56 9.41
N ARG A 290 -29.20 24.79 9.94
CA ARG A 290 -28.03 25.28 10.69
C ARG A 290 -26.99 25.99 9.80
N TRP A 291 -26.92 25.63 8.52
CA TRP A 291 -26.04 26.22 7.53
C TRP A 291 -26.61 27.54 7.03
N ARG A 292 -27.88 27.60 6.61
CA ARG A 292 -28.60 28.85 6.29
C ARG A 292 -28.62 29.77 7.49
N ARG A 293 -28.82 29.24 8.70
CA ARG A 293 -28.70 30.03 9.93
C ARG A 293 -27.28 30.54 10.17
N GLY A 294 -26.26 29.70 10.01
CA GLY A 294 -24.86 30.11 10.14
C GLY A 294 -24.44 31.13 9.08
N VAL A 295 -24.92 30.98 7.85
CA VAL A 295 -24.76 31.92 6.74
C VAL A 295 -25.48 33.23 7.05
N GLU A 296 -26.74 33.21 7.48
CA GLU A 296 -27.50 34.40 7.87
C GLU A 296 -26.83 35.15 9.03
N LEU A 297 -26.38 34.43 10.05
CA LEU A 297 -25.65 35.01 11.18
C LEU A 297 -24.30 35.59 10.75
N LEU A 298 -23.60 34.93 9.82
CA LEU A 298 -22.36 35.45 9.25
C LEU A 298 -22.63 36.70 8.38
N THR A 299 -23.71 36.72 7.60
CA THR A 299 -24.15 37.90 6.83
C THR A 299 -24.40 39.08 7.76
N ARG A 300 -25.18 38.89 8.84
CA ARG A 300 -25.40 39.95 9.83
C ARG A 300 -24.09 40.42 10.47
N TYR A 301 -23.21 39.49 10.81
CA TYR A 301 -21.90 39.83 11.35
C TYR A 301 -21.07 40.69 10.38
N VAL A 302 -21.09 40.34 9.09
CA VAL A 302 -20.43 41.10 8.01
C VAL A 302 -21.07 42.49 7.83
N GLU A 303 -22.40 42.59 7.88
CA GLU A 303 -23.12 43.87 7.83
C GLU A 303 -22.76 44.80 9.00
N GLU A 304 -22.63 44.24 10.21
CA GLU A 304 -22.29 45.01 11.42
C GLU A 304 -20.81 45.40 11.51
N HIS A 305 -19.89 44.54 11.07
CA HIS A 305 -18.44 44.70 11.30
C HIS A 305 -17.65 44.97 10.02
N GLY A 306 -18.27 44.90 8.84
CA GLY A 306 -17.63 45.08 7.53
C GLY A 306 -16.71 43.92 7.10
N HIS A 307 -16.67 42.80 7.85
CA HIS A 307 -15.81 41.66 7.54
C HIS A 307 -16.32 40.34 8.12
N ALA A 308 -15.88 39.21 7.57
CA ALA A 308 -16.26 37.85 8.01
C ALA A 308 -15.31 37.25 9.08
N ARG A 309 -14.51 38.07 9.79
CA ARG A 309 -13.52 37.63 10.79
C ARG A 309 -14.14 37.41 12.18
N VAL A 310 -14.98 36.39 12.28
CA VAL A 310 -15.66 36.06 13.55
C VAL A 310 -14.67 35.50 14.60
N PRO A 311 -14.60 36.05 15.82
CA PRO A 311 -13.85 35.48 16.94
C PRO A 311 -14.30 34.06 17.31
N GLY A 312 -13.39 33.21 17.76
CA GLY A 312 -13.69 31.78 18.00
C GLY A 312 -14.71 31.53 19.12
N ASP A 313 -14.82 32.46 20.06
CA ASP A 313 -15.72 32.48 21.21
C ASP A 313 -17.01 33.30 20.96
N HIS A 314 -17.15 33.92 19.79
CA HIS A 314 -18.31 34.75 19.49
C HIS A 314 -19.61 33.93 19.46
N VAL A 315 -20.61 34.45 20.18
CA VAL A 315 -21.98 33.92 20.27
C VAL A 315 -22.93 34.97 19.73
N ALA A 316 -23.76 34.57 18.77
CA ALA A 316 -24.80 35.41 18.20
C ALA A 316 -25.92 35.69 19.21
N PRO A 317 -26.75 36.74 19.01
CA PRO A 317 -27.82 37.11 19.94
C PRO A 317 -28.85 36.02 20.25
N ASP A 318 -28.98 35.01 19.38
CA ASP A 318 -29.88 33.87 19.57
C ASP A 318 -29.24 32.70 20.35
N GLY A 319 -28.04 32.89 20.89
CA GLY A 319 -27.27 31.86 21.60
C GLY A 319 -26.45 30.94 20.68
N THR A 320 -26.47 31.14 19.37
CA THR A 320 -25.69 30.32 18.43
C THR A 320 -24.21 30.67 18.51
N ARG A 321 -23.35 29.66 18.74
CA ARG A 321 -21.88 29.83 18.75
C ARG A 321 -21.31 29.97 17.32
N LEU A 322 -21.53 31.13 16.71
CA LEU A 322 -21.08 31.43 15.35
C LEU A 322 -19.54 31.30 15.21
N GLY A 323 -18.77 31.65 16.25
CA GLY A 323 -17.32 31.45 16.31
C GLY A 323 -16.88 29.98 16.15
N ALA A 324 -17.56 29.07 16.85
CA ALA A 324 -17.33 27.63 16.73
C ALA A 324 -17.77 27.09 15.36
N TRP A 325 -18.87 27.63 14.83
CA TRP A 325 -19.39 27.27 13.52
C TRP A 325 -18.37 27.60 12.41
N VAL A 326 -17.84 28.82 12.35
CA VAL A 326 -16.84 29.22 11.35
C VAL A 326 -15.53 28.43 11.49
N ALA A 327 -15.10 28.12 12.71
CA ALA A 327 -13.89 27.32 12.97
C ALA A 327 -14.03 25.90 12.40
N ARG A 328 -15.21 25.29 12.57
CA ARG A 328 -15.54 23.99 12.00
C ARG A 328 -15.50 24.02 10.46
N ARG A 329 -16.04 25.08 9.82
CA ARG A 329 -16.02 25.23 8.36
C ARG A 329 -14.59 25.33 7.81
N ARG A 330 -13.72 26.08 8.48
CA ARG A 330 -12.29 26.17 8.14
C ARG A 330 -11.58 24.82 8.23
N TRP A 331 -11.92 24.00 9.23
CA TRP A 331 -11.39 22.63 9.33
C TRP A 331 -11.86 21.75 8.18
N GLU A 332 -13.15 21.77 7.86
CA GLU A 332 -13.74 20.97 6.78
C GLU A 332 -13.15 21.34 5.40
N HIS A 333 -12.98 22.63 5.12
CA HIS A 333 -12.34 23.10 3.89
C HIS A 333 -10.89 22.61 3.76
N ARG A 334 -10.08 22.65 4.83
CA ARG A 334 -8.69 22.16 4.81
C ARG A 334 -8.57 20.67 4.51
N HIS A 335 -9.59 19.89 4.86
CA HIS A 335 -9.61 18.44 4.66
C HIS A 335 -10.40 18.03 3.42
N GLY A 336 -10.86 18.98 2.61
CA GLY A 336 -11.64 18.70 1.39
C GLY A 336 -13.04 18.13 1.67
N LEU A 337 -13.60 18.42 2.85
CA LEU A 337 -14.89 17.89 3.31
C LEU A 337 -16.07 18.83 3.01
N LEU A 338 -15.81 20.01 2.44
CA LEU A 338 -16.82 21.00 2.08
C LEU A 338 -17.21 20.87 0.60
N ARG A 339 -18.51 20.93 0.29
CA ARG A 339 -19.02 20.97 -1.09
C ARG A 339 -18.63 22.30 -1.75
N ALA A 340 -18.39 22.29 -3.06
CA ALA A 340 -18.02 23.49 -3.84
C ALA A 340 -19.02 24.65 -3.67
N GLU A 341 -20.32 24.38 -3.83
CA GLU A 341 -21.40 25.38 -3.63
C GLU A 341 -21.36 26.08 -2.26
N ARG A 342 -20.97 25.35 -1.21
CA ARG A 342 -20.83 25.89 0.16
C ARG A 342 -19.56 26.70 0.34
N ILE A 343 -18.53 26.40 -0.45
CA ILE A 343 -17.32 27.21 -0.51
C ILE A 343 -17.68 28.55 -1.17
N ASP A 344 -18.31 28.50 -2.34
CA ASP A 344 -18.73 29.67 -3.12
C ASP A 344 -19.64 30.60 -2.30
N GLN A 345 -20.60 30.03 -1.56
CA GLN A 345 -21.52 30.82 -0.73
C GLN A 345 -20.83 31.57 0.42
N LEU A 346 -19.80 30.98 1.03
CA LEU A 346 -19.04 31.65 2.10
C LEU A 346 -18.06 32.67 1.50
N GLU A 347 -17.44 32.36 0.37
CA GLU A 347 -16.56 33.28 -0.35
C GLU A 347 -17.31 34.53 -0.83
N ALA A 348 -18.57 34.39 -1.25
CA ALA A 348 -19.44 35.52 -1.59
C ALA A 348 -19.69 36.49 -0.41
N LEU A 349 -19.54 36.02 0.83
CA LEU A 349 -19.63 36.85 2.04
C LEU A 349 -18.27 37.41 2.49
N GLY A 350 -17.22 37.24 1.69
CA GLY A 350 -15.85 37.61 2.05
C GLY A 350 -15.23 36.72 3.14
N PHE A 351 -15.71 35.47 3.28
CA PHE A 351 -15.23 34.54 4.31
C PHE A 351 -13.82 34.02 4.05
N GLU A 352 -12.89 34.33 4.95
CA GLU A 352 -11.50 33.87 4.88
C GLU A 352 -11.33 32.46 5.49
N TRP A 353 -10.97 31.48 4.66
CA TRP A 353 -10.73 30.07 5.05
C TRP A 353 -9.52 29.83 5.96
N VAL A 354 -8.64 30.81 6.03
CA VAL A 354 -7.50 30.80 6.93
C VAL A 354 -7.79 31.83 8.02
N ALA A 355 -7.97 31.39 9.26
CA ALA A 355 -7.93 32.30 10.40
C ALA A 355 -6.57 33.01 10.33
N SER A 356 -6.59 34.34 10.18
CA SER A 356 -5.40 35.14 9.93
C SER A 356 -4.22 34.64 10.78
N PRO A 357 -3.04 34.40 10.18
CA PRO A 357 -1.82 34.26 10.96
C PRO A 357 -1.70 35.48 11.88
N ARG A 358 -1.13 35.29 13.07
CA ARG A 358 -0.66 36.40 13.94
C ARG A 358 -0.17 37.57 13.08
N ALA A 359 -0.67 38.77 13.39
CA ALA A 359 -0.46 40.04 12.68
C ALA A 359 0.77 40.08 11.76
N GLY A 360 0.56 40.42 10.48
CA GLY A 360 1.64 40.80 9.55
C GLY A 360 1.90 39.89 8.34
N ALA A 361 1.03 38.92 8.02
CA ALA A 361 1.21 38.09 6.83
C ALA A 361 -0.12 37.82 6.09
N SER A 362 -0.71 38.87 5.50
CA SER A 362 -1.76 38.69 4.49
C SER A 362 -1.19 37.86 3.34
N ARG A 363 -1.79 36.69 3.05
CA ARG A 363 -1.30 35.75 2.01
C ARG A 363 -1.77 36.12 0.59
N GLY A 364 -2.28 37.35 0.37
CA GLY A 364 -2.73 37.80 -0.95
C GLY A 364 -4.07 37.20 -1.37
N THR A 365 -4.99 37.06 -0.42
CA THR A 365 -6.32 36.49 -0.65
C THR A 365 -7.29 37.54 -1.22
N ASP A 366 -7.25 38.77 -0.73
CA ASP A 366 -7.91 39.92 -1.35
C ASP A 366 -7.04 40.53 -2.49
N ASP A 367 -7.69 41.28 -3.39
CA ASP A 367 -7.04 41.83 -4.59
C ASP A 367 -6.00 42.91 -4.28
N GLU A 368 -6.18 43.65 -3.18
CA GLU A 368 -5.23 44.67 -2.74
C GLU A 368 -3.91 44.05 -2.25
N ALA A 369 -4.01 43.02 -1.42
CA ALA A 369 -2.87 42.25 -0.97
C ALA A 369 -2.22 41.50 -2.13
N PHE A 370 -3.01 40.95 -3.07
CA PHE A 370 -2.46 40.34 -4.29
C PHE A 370 -1.65 41.36 -5.11
N ARG A 371 -2.18 42.56 -5.36
CA ARG A 371 -1.43 43.65 -6.02
C ARG A 371 -0.16 44.02 -5.26
N ALA A 372 -0.22 44.10 -3.93
CA ALA A 372 0.96 44.40 -3.13
C ALA A 372 2.03 43.29 -3.19
N TRP A 373 1.62 42.02 -3.30
CA TRP A 373 2.56 40.91 -3.52
C TRP A 373 3.16 40.91 -4.93
N VAL A 374 2.37 41.27 -5.95
CA VAL A 374 2.86 41.48 -7.31
C VAL A 374 3.86 42.64 -7.35
N GLY A 375 3.58 43.76 -6.69
CA GLY A 375 4.51 44.88 -6.57
C GLY A 375 5.83 44.50 -5.85
N ALA A 376 5.75 43.70 -4.79
CA ALA A 376 6.96 43.18 -4.12
C ALA A 376 7.77 42.23 -5.02
N LEU A 377 7.09 41.45 -5.88
CA LEU A 377 7.73 40.60 -6.88
C LEU A 377 8.37 41.44 -8.01
N GLU A 378 7.73 42.50 -8.45
CA GLU A 378 8.28 43.44 -9.44
C GLU A 378 9.52 44.15 -8.90
N ALA A 379 9.49 44.61 -7.65
CA ALA A 379 10.65 45.18 -6.97
C ALA A 379 11.81 44.17 -6.89
N PHE A 380 11.53 42.93 -6.49
CA PHE A 380 12.54 41.86 -6.49
C PHE A 380 13.11 41.60 -7.90
N ARG A 381 12.26 41.62 -8.93
CA ARG A 381 12.70 41.45 -10.31
C ARG A 381 13.56 42.62 -10.79
N ALA A 382 13.24 43.85 -10.40
CA ALA A 382 14.03 45.02 -10.74
C ALA A 382 15.43 44.97 -10.13
N GLU A 383 15.57 44.44 -8.91
CA GLU A 383 16.85 44.29 -8.21
C GLU A 383 17.69 43.11 -8.73
N HIS A 384 17.06 41.98 -9.03
CA HIS A 384 17.75 40.71 -9.33
C HIS A 384 17.60 40.23 -10.78
N GLU A 385 16.99 41.05 -11.64
CA GLU A 385 16.69 40.76 -13.06
C GLU A 385 15.83 39.50 -13.30
N HIS A 386 15.29 38.88 -12.24
CA HIS A 386 14.55 37.63 -12.32
C HIS A 386 13.48 37.48 -11.21
N CYS A 387 12.48 36.63 -11.44
CA CYS A 387 11.42 36.30 -10.47
C CYS A 387 11.73 35.07 -9.58
N ARG A 388 13.00 34.67 -9.43
CA ARG A 388 13.40 33.52 -8.60
C ARG A 388 13.61 33.91 -7.14
N VAL A 389 12.50 34.13 -6.44
CA VAL A 389 12.55 34.48 -5.01
C VAL A 389 12.96 33.26 -4.16
N PRO A 390 14.06 33.32 -3.38
CA PRO A 390 14.42 32.27 -2.44
C PRO A 390 13.31 32.03 -1.40
N ALA A 391 13.08 30.78 -0.98
CA ALA A 391 11.98 30.46 -0.07
C ALA A 391 12.03 31.21 1.29
N ALA A 392 13.23 31.57 1.73
CA ALA A 392 13.45 32.33 2.97
C ALA A 392 13.47 33.86 2.77
N TYR A 393 13.42 34.35 1.53
CA TYR A 393 13.53 35.78 1.23
C TYR A 393 12.36 36.58 1.80
N ARG A 394 12.71 37.75 2.33
CA ARG A 394 11.80 38.77 2.81
C ARG A 394 12.04 40.05 2.03
N SER A 395 10.98 40.69 1.55
CA SER A 395 11.07 42.00 0.90
C SER A 395 11.39 43.09 1.94
N PRO A 396 11.87 44.27 1.49
CA PRO A 396 12.23 45.38 2.37
C PRO A 396 11.09 45.85 3.30
N ASP A 397 9.83 45.71 2.86
CA ASP A 397 8.63 45.99 3.65
C ASP A 397 8.25 44.86 4.63
N GLY A 398 9.14 43.88 4.84
CA GLY A 398 9.01 42.79 5.80
C GLY A 398 8.20 41.58 5.31
N ARG A 399 7.62 41.62 4.11
CA ARG A 399 6.78 40.53 3.61
C ARG A 399 7.60 39.29 3.29
N ARG A 400 7.03 38.12 3.57
CA ARG A 400 7.64 36.81 3.24
C ARG A 400 7.43 36.43 1.78
N LEU A 401 7.98 37.23 0.85
CA LEU A 401 7.80 37.05 -0.58
C LEU A 401 8.20 35.64 -1.05
N GLY A 402 9.26 35.05 -0.50
CA GLY A 402 9.65 33.68 -0.80
C GLY A 402 8.59 32.63 -0.46
N ALA A 403 7.89 32.81 0.66
CA ALA A 403 6.82 31.91 1.07
C ALA A 403 5.55 32.09 0.23
N TRP A 404 5.24 33.35 -0.13
CA TRP A 404 4.12 33.65 -1.01
C TRP A 404 4.32 33.06 -2.42
N VAL A 405 5.51 33.22 -3.00
CA VAL A 405 5.85 32.63 -4.31
C VAL A 405 5.69 31.10 -4.31
N ALA A 406 6.13 30.42 -3.24
CA ALA A 406 5.97 28.97 -3.11
C ALA A 406 4.48 28.55 -3.01
N TYR A 407 3.69 29.32 -2.25
CA TYR A 407 2.25 29.13 -2.11
C TYR A 407 1.51 29.31 -3.45
N THR A 408 1.81 30.39 -4.17
CA THR A 408 1.20 30.71 -5.48
C THR A 408 1.47 29.62 -6.52
N ARG A 409 2.70 29.08 -6.57
CA ARG A 409 3.04 27.93 -7.44
C ARG A 409 2.26 26.66 -7.08
N ALA A 410 2.11 26.37 -5.79
CA ALA A 410 1.39 25.18 -5.33
C ALA A 410 -0.12 25.25 -5.64
N ARG A 411 -0.70 26.45 -5.62
CA ARG A 411 -2.10 26.70 -6.00
C ARG A 411 -2.32 26.54 -7.50
N HIS A 412 -1.44 27.12 -8.32
CA HIS A 412 -1.49 26.97 -9.78
C HIS A 412 -1.36 25.50 -10.21
N ALA A 413 -0.43 24.73 -9.60
CA ALA A 413 -0.27 23.31 -9.91
C ALA A 413 -1.51 22.45 -9.61
N LYS A 414 -2.43 22.94 -8.78
CA LYS A 414 -3.69 22.28 -8.43
C LYS A 414 -4.90 22.83 -9.20
N GLY A 415 -4.70 23.78 -10.11
CA GLY A 415 -5.77 24.45 -10.84
C GLY A 415 -6.63 25.38 -9.96
N LEU A 416 -6.09 25.83 -8.82
CA LEU A 416 -6.85 26.59 -7.82
C LEU A 416 -6.52 28.10 -7.85
N LEU A 417 -5.85 28.58 -8.88
CA LEU A 417 -5.56 30.01 -9.05
C LEU A 417 -6.49 30.56 -10.13
N GLU A 418 -7.13 31.68 -9.83
CA GLU A 418 -8.03 32.37 -10.76
C GLU A 418 -7.28 32.73 -12.05
N PRO A 419 -7.87 32.54 -13.25
CA PRO A 419 -7.22 32.86 -14.52
C PRO A 419 -6.67 34.29 -14.61
N GLY A 420 -7.40 35.30 -14.13
CA GLY A 420 -6.93 36.69 -14.15
C GLY A 420 -5.65 36.92 -13.33
N ARG A 421 -5.48 36.19 -12.22
CA ARG A 421 -4.26 36.24 -11.39
C ARG A 421 -3.08 35.54 -12.05
N VAL A 422 -3.35 34.49 -12.84
CA VAL A 422 -2.32 33.82 -13.65
C VAL A 422 -1.78 34.79 -14.71
N GLU A 423 -2.66 35.47 -15.43
CA GLU A 423 -2.28 36.44 -16.47
C GLU A 423 -1.45 37.61 -15.94
N VAL A 424 -1.79 38.14 -14.76
CA VAL A 424 -1.01 39.20 -14.11
C VAL A 424 0.40 38.73 -13.78
N LEU A 425 0.54 37.51 -13.25
CA LEU A 425 1.83 36.93 -12.90
C LEU A 425 2.66 36.58 -14.14
N ASP A 426 2.02 36.09 -15.20
CA ASP A 426 2.67 35.86 -16.49
C ASP A 426 3.25 37.16 -17.06
N ARG A 427 2.50 38.27 -16.99
CA ARG A 427 2.95 39.59 -17.45
C ARG A 427 4.19 40.09 -16.71
N VAL A 428 4.30 39.77 -15.42
CA VAL A 428 5.45 40.14 -14.57
C VAL A 428 6.68 39.26 -14.87
N GLY A 429 6.51 38.17 -15.63
CA GLY A 429 7.56 37.19 -15.91
C GLY A 429 7.71 36.16 -14.78
N PHE A 430 6.61 35.84 -14.09
CA PHE A 430 6.60 34.88 -12.99
C PHE A 430 6.91 33.46 -13.46
N VAL A 431 7.88 32.83 -12.80
CA VAL A 431 8.31 31.48 -13.17
C VAL A 431 7.46 30.46 -12.40
N TRP A 432 6.43 29.90 -13.03
CA TRP A 432 5.53 28.90 -12.43
C TRP A 432 6.23 27.59 -12.07
N ARG A 433 7.09 27.13 -12.97
CA ARG A 433 7.95 25.97 -12.76
C ARG A 433 9.39 26.44 -12.80
N VAL A 434 10.04 26.43 -11.65
CA VAL A 434 11.48 26.74 -11.53
C VAL A 434 12.33 25.88 -12.47
N ARG A 435 11.81 24.72 -12.91
CA ARG A 435 12.48 23.77 -13.82
C ARG A 435 12.32 24.08 -15.33
N ASP A 436 11.39 24.96 -15.71
CA ASP A 436 11.10 25.35 -17.11
C ASP A 436 11.50 26.82 -17.37
N ASN A 437 12.56 27.27 -16.71
CA ASN A 437 13.03 28.65 -16.82
C ASN A 437 14.05 28.77 -17.97
N ASP A 438 13.82 29.67 -18.92
CA ASP A 438 14.69 29.87 -20.10
C ASP A 438 16.16 30.20 -19.77
N GLN A 439 16.43 30.80 -18.61
CA GLN A 439 17.80 31.05 -18.17
C GLN A 439 18.45 29.81 -17.54
N LEU A 440 17.70 28.92 -16.88
CA LEU A 440 18.23 27.61 -16.45
C LEU A 440 18.33 26.63 -17.61
N TRP A 441 17.48 26.81 -18.63
CA TRP A 441 17.62 26.14 -19.91
C TRP A 441 18.90 26.57 -20.60
N ARG A 442 19.12 27.89 -20.79
CA ARG A 442 20.37 28.45 -21.33
C ARG A 442 21.59 28.00 -20.54
N GLN A 443 21.60 28.18 -19.21
CA GLN A 443 22.71 27.72 -18.36
C GLN A 443 22.97 26.22 -18.49
N GLY A 444 21.92 25.40 -18.59
CA GLY A 444 22.04 23.96 -18.78
C GLY A 444 22.58 23.56 -20.15
N VAL A 445 22.15 24.26 -21.20
CA VAL A 445 22.66 24.12 -22.58
C VAL A 445 24.14 24.55 -22.61
N ASP A 446 24.49 25.72 -22.10
CA ASP A 446 25.88 26.22 -22.05
C ASP A 446 26.81 25.29 -21.24
N ALA A 447 26.31 24.77 -20.11
CA ALA A 447 27.05 23.81 -19.30
C ALA A 447 27.22 22.46 -20.02
N LEU A 448 26.22 22.02 -20.78
CA LEU A 448 26.31 20.82 -21.60
C LEU A 448 27.27 21.01 -22.78
N THR A 449 27.23 22.15 -23.46
CA THR A 449 28.16 22.51 -24.54
C THR A 449 29.59 22.42 -24.05
N ARG A 450 29.93 23.08 -22.93
CA ARG A 450 31.26 22.99 -22.32
C ARG A 450 31.65 21.56 -21.96
N TYR A 451 30.70 20.78 -21.44
CA TYR A 451 30.95 19.37 -21.14
C TYR A 451 31.30 18.57 -22.41
N VAL A 452 30.55 18.78 -23.50
CA VAL A 452 30.79 18.12 -24.78
C VAL A 452 32.13 18.56 -25.39
N GLU A 453 32.50 19.82 -25.28
CA GLU A 453 33.81 20.33 -25.74
C GLU A 453 34.97 19.65 -25.02
N VAL A 454 34.86 19.45 -23.70
CA VAL A 454 35.92 18.84 -22.88
C VAL A 454 35.97 17.31 -23.03
N HIS A 455 34.82 16.65 -23.10
CA HIS A 455 34.72 15.18 -23.03
C HIS A 455 34.40 14.51 -24.38
N GLY A 456 34.13 15.28 -25.43
CA GLY A 456 33.77 14.79 -26.77
C GLY A 456 32.40 14.12 -26.86
N HIS A 457 31.60 14.11 -25.80
CA HIS A 457 30.29 13.45 -25.79
C HIS A 457 29.31 14.05 -24.76
N ALA A 458 28.00 13.90 -24.99
CA ALA A 458 26.95 14.37 -24.08
C ALA A 458 26.56 13.36 -22.97
N ARG A 459 27.35 12.30 -22.75
CA ARG A 459 27.11 11.31 -21.68
C ARG A 459 27.57 11.85 -20.32
N VAL A 460 26.77 12.74 -19.74
CA VAL A 460 27.06 13.35 -18.43
C VAL A 460 26.73 12.37 -17.27
N PRO A 461 27.66 12.10 -16.33
CA PRO A 461 27.38 11.35 -15.12
C PRO A 461 26.30 12.01 -14.26
N ILE A 462 25.41 11.23 -13.65
CA ILE A 462 24.27 11.75 -12.86
C ILE A 462 24.69 12.68 -11.70
N ARG A 463 25.89 12.48 -11.14
CA ARG A 463 26.44 13.28 -10.04
C ARG A 463 27.34 14.43 -10.49
N TYR A 464 27.55 14.60 -11.80
CA TYR A 464 28.42 15.64 -12.34
C TYR A 464 27.94 17.04 -11.97
N ARG A 465 28.90 17.88 -11.59
CA ARG A 465 28.72 19.28 -11.20
C ARG A 465 29.74 20.12 -11.94
N CYS A 466 29.28 21.25 -12.47
CA CYS A 466 30.13 22.28 -13.03
C CYS A 466 30.81 23.07 -11.90
N ASP A 467 31.89 23.77 -12.24
CA ASP A 467 32.69 24.55 -11.29
C ASP A 467 31.92 25.70 -10.64
N ASP A 468 30.90 26.23 -11.34
CA ASP A 468 29.93 27.21 -10.84
C ASP A 468 28.89 26.61 -9.87
N GLY A 469 29.01 25.32 -9.53
CA GLY A 469 28.09 24.59 -8.66
C GLY A 469 26.84 24.06 -9.36
N PHE A 470 26.67 24.28 -10.66
CA PHE A 470 25.52 23.80 -11.42
C PHE A 470 25.52 22.28 -11.53
N ARG A 471 24.38 21.65 -11.20
CA ARG A 471 24.24 20.18 -11.16
C ARG A 471 23.85 19.62 -12.53
N LEU A 472 24.72 19.76 -13.52
CA LEU A 472 24.47 19.36 -14.91
C LEU A 472 24.02 17.89 -15.03
N GLY A 473 24.62 16.97 -14.27
CA GLY A 473 24.21 15.55 -14.30
C GLY A 473 22.74 15.31 -13.93
N ARG A 474 22.21 16.11 -12.98
CA ARG A 474 20.80 16.05 -12.60
C ARG A 474 19.90 16.71 -13.65
N TRP A 475 20.37 17.81 -14.23
CA TRP A 475 19.66 18.53 -15.27
C TRP A 475 19.46 17.65 -16.51
N VAL A 476 20.53 17.00 -17.01
CA VAL A 476 20.50 16.05 -18.13
C VAL A 476 19.51 14.90 -17.89
N ARG A 477 19.50 14.30 -16.68
CA ARG A 477 18.54 13.25 -16.33
C ARG A 477 17.08 13.71 -16.46
N SER A 478 16.79 14.93 -15.99
CA SER A 478 15.44 15.49 -16.09
C SER A 478 15.01 15.68 -17.54
N ARG A 479 15.91 16.16 -18.42
CA ARG A 479 15.62 16.30 -19.85
C ARG A 479 15.32 14.97 -20.53
N ARG A 480 16.09 13.92 -20.24
CA ARG A 480 15.78 12.55 -20.75
C ARG A 480 14.37 12.10 -20.39
N SER A 481 14.00 12.26 -19.10
CA SER A 481 12.66 11.89 -18.64
C SER A 481 11.56 12.69 -19.34
N GLU A 482 11.80 13.96 -19.62
CA GLU A 482 10.81 14.82 -20.27
C GLU A 482 10.66 14.49 -21.75
N GLY A 483 11.77 14.19 -22.44
CA GLY A 483 11.77 13.72 -23.83
C GLY A 483 10.97 12.43 -24.01
N VAL A 484 11.16 11.44 -23.13
CA VAL A 484 10.36 10.19 -23.13
C VAL A 484 8.87 10.45 -22.91
N THR A 485 8.53 11.44 -22.09
CA THR A 485 7.13 11.79 -21.80
C THR A 485 6.50 12.79 -22.78
N GLY A 486 7.22 13.22 -23.82
CA GLY A 486 6.74 14.19 -24.80
C GLY A 486 6.50 15.60 -24.23
N ARG A 487 7.20 15.98 -23.15
CA ARG A 487 6.99 17.25 -22.43
C ARG A 487 7.96 18.37 -22.82
N LEU A 488 8.92 18.09 -23.69
CA LEU A 488 9.84 19.09 -24.26
C LEU A 488 9.26 19.63 -25.56
N SER A 489 9.42 20.94 -25.80
CA SER A 489 9.03 21.53 -27.07
C SER A 489 9.96 21.03 -28.19
N PRO A 490 9.49 20.99 -29.45
CA PRO A 490 10.30 20.57 -30.59
C PRO A 490 11.63 21.34 -30.71
N GLU A 491 11.62 22.64 -30.45
CA GLU A 491 12.80 23.52 -30.53
C GLU A 491 13.84 23.17 -29.47
N ARG A 492 13.37 22.84 -28.25
CA ARG A 492 14.25 22.45 -27.13
C ARG A 492 14.83 21.06 -27.33
N THR A 493 14.08 20.15 -27.94
CA THR A 493 14.58 18.83 -28.35
C THR A 493 15.67 18.99 -29.42
N ALA A 494 15.42 19.77 -30.47
CA ALA A 494 16.39 20.03 -31.53
C ALA A 494 17.68 20.69 -31.01
N ALA A 495 17.59 21.61 -30.05
CA ALA A 495 18.75 22.23 -29.43
C ALA A 495 19.63 21.24 -28.65
N LEU A 496 19.04 20.21 -28.03
CA LEU A 496 19.79 19.14 -27.37
C LEU A 496 20.37 18.15 -28.40
N ASP A 497 19.61 17.81 -29.44
CA ASP A 497 20.07 16.93 -30.52
C ASP A 497 21.32 17.50 -31.21
N ALA A 498 21.35 18.81 -31.43
CA ALA A 498 22.52 19.50 -32.01
C ALA A 498 23.80 19.35 -31.17
N LEU A 499 23.68 19.08 -29.87
CA LEU A 499 24.81 18.83 -28.95
C LEU A 499 25.17 17.34 -28.84
N GLY A 500 24.59 16.47 -29.67
CA GLY A 500 24.80 15.02 -29.62
C GLY A 500 24.19 14.38 -28.37
N PHE A 501 23.08 14.93 -27.88
CA PHE A 501 22.45 14.48 -26.63
C PHE A 501 21.92 13.05 -26.72
N VAL A 502 22.41 12.20 -25.81
CA VAL A 502 21.97 10.80 -25.73
C VAL A 502 20.70 10.72 -24.89
N TRP A 503 19.55 10.56 -25.55
CA TRP A 503 18.23 10.42 -24.92
C TRP A 503 18.08 9.10 -24.17
N ASP A 504 18.51 8.01 -24.78
CA ASP A 504 18.56 6.68 -24.17
C ASP A 504 20.02 6.18 -24.06
N PRO A 505 20.63 6.25 -22.86
CA PRO A 505 21.98 5.75 -22.66
C PRO A 505 22.08 4.22 -22.55
N LEU A 506 20.95 3.50 -22.55
CA LEU A 506 20.87 2.03 -22.52
C LEU A 506 20.53 1.41 -23.88
N ALA A 507 20.14 2.22 -24.87
CA ALA A 507 20.06 1.78 -26.25
C ALA A 507 21.48 1.43 -26.73
N LEU A 508 21.75 0.14 -26.86
CA LEU A 508 22.98 -0.38 -27.47
C LEU A 508 23.12 0.26 -28.86
N ALA A 509 24.29 0.83 -29.16
CA ALA A 509 24.61 1.36 -30.46
C ALA A 509 24.39 0.26 -31.52
N ALA A 510 23.49 0.54 -32.48
CA ALA A 510 23.33 -0.25 -33.69
C ALA A 510 24.42 0.09 -34.69
#